data_AF-A0A974D4I4-F1
#
_entry.id   AF-A0A974D4I4-F1
#
_cell.length_a   1.000
_cell.length_b   1.000
_cell.length_c   1.000
_cell.angle_alpha   90.00
_cell.angle_beta   90.00
_cell.angle_gamma   90.00
#
_symmetry.space_group_name_H-M   'P 1'
#
loop_
_entity.id
_entity.type
_entity.pdbx_description
1 polymer ?
#
loop_
_entity_poly.entity_id
_entity_poly.type
_entity_poly.pdbx_seq_one_letter_code
_entity_poly.pdbx_strand_id
1 'polypeptide(L)'
;MPLFGSTFSPKKVPPRKSASLSNLHALDRTTKEVELGLDYGSPSINIAGQSLKFENGQWMTESGGTGSQREVQRLRKRNQQLEEENNLLRVKVDLLLDMLEETLSERLWGLTEMFPESLRTVAGVSLNFSVGASKKLYSFSRSALWIGMTSFMILVLPVVFETEKLQMEQQQQLQQRQILLGPSTGMSGPLPPLPGKV
;
A
#
# COMPACT_ATOMS: atom_id res chain seq x y z
N MET A 1 -30.88 -16.24 -39.98
CA MET A 1 -30.55 -15.61 -38.67
C MET A 1 -29.03 -15.57 -38.55
N PRO A 2 -28.44 -14.41 -38.22
CA PRO A 2 -27.92 -14.13 -36.87
C PRO A 2 -28.77 -12.99 -36.24
N LEU A 3 -29.29 -13.05 -35.01
CA LEU A 3 -28.74 -13.23 -33.66
C LEU A 3 -27.73 -12.14 -33.25
N PHE A 4 -28.21 -11.24 -32.39
CA PHE A 4 -27.56 -10.12 -31.69
C PHE A 4 -27.75 -8.71 -32.29
N GLY A 5 -28.78 -8.04 -31.77
CA GLY A 5 -29.07 -6.62 -31.98
C GLY A 5 -28.85 -5.77 -30.72
N SER A 6 -28.43 -4.54 -30.99
CA SER A 6 -28.56 -3.26 -30.26
C SER A 6 -27.84 -3.01 -28.93
N THR A 7 -27.01 -1.96 -28.96
CA THR A 7 -26.27 -1.27 -27.89
C THR A 7 -27.19 -0.55 -26.89
N PHE A 8 -26.92 -0.74 -25.59
CA PHE A 8 -27.64 -0.19 -24.44
C PHE A 8 -27.48 1.34 -24.27
N SER A 9 -28.54 2.04 -23.82
CA SER A 9 -28.54 3.50 -23.54
C SER A 9 -29.48 3.86 -22.37
N PRO A 10 -29.01 4.00 -21.11
CA PRO A 10 -29.89 4.27 -19.97
C PRO A 10 -30.17 5.76 -19.73
N LYS A 11 -31.41 6.10 -19.30
CA LYS A 11 -31.88 7.47 -18.99
C LYS A 11 -31.50 7.92 -17.57
N LYS A 12 -31.29 9.24 -17.38
CA LYS A 12 -30.92 9.90 -16.09
C LYS A 12 -32.12 10.31 -15.22
N VAL A 13 -31.94 10.33 -13.90
CA VAL A 13 -32.95 10.56 -12.84
C VAL A 13 -32.92 12.00 -12.24
N PRO A 14 -34.06 12.51 -11.70
CA PRO A 14 -34.20 13.90 -11.25
C PRO A 14 -33.78 14.19 -9.78
N PRO A 15 -33.55 15.47 -9.39
CA PRO A 15 -32.95 15.83 -8.09
C PRO A 15 -33.97 15.96 -6.93
N ARG A 16 -33.54 15.63 -5.70
CA ARG A 16 -34.32 15.75 -4.44
C ARG A 16 -34.08 17.08 -3.71
N LYS A 17 -35.12 17.62 -3.03
CA LYS A 17 -35.08 18.84 -2.20
C LYS A 17 -35.02 18.47 -0.70
N SER A 18 -34.13 19.09 0.09
CA SER A 18 -34.00 18.91 1.54
C SER A 18 -34.68 20.06 2.33
N ALA A 19 -35.19 19.76 3.52
CA ALA A 19 -35.77 20.74 4.44
C ALA A 19 -34.69 21.38 5.32
N SER A 20 -34.49 22.69 5.17
CA SER A 20 -33.47 23.47 5.91
C SER A 20 -34.01 23.98 7.23
N LEU A 21 -33.17 24.03 8.27
CA LEU A 21 -33.42 24.49 9.65
C LEU A 21 -33.82 25.99 9.80
N SER A 22 -34.25 26.63 8.72
CA SER A 22 -34.52 28.08 8.66
C SER A 22 -35.88 28.48 9.24
N ASN A 23 -36.74 27.53 9.59
CA ASN A 23 -38.12 27.77 10.04
C ASN A 23 -38.30 27.82 11.57
N LEU A 24 -37.22 28.06 12.34
CA LEU A 24 -37.27 28.09 13.81
C LEU A 24 -38.18 29.21 14.35
N HIS A 25 -38.38 30.30 13.59
CA HIS A 25 -39.29 31.38 13.94
C HIS A 25 -40.78 31.10 13.65
N ALA A 26 -41.08 30.06 12.87
CA ALA A 26 -42.45 29.70 12.49
C ALA A 26 -43.10 28.69 13.45
N LEU A 27 -42.35 28.19 14.45
CA LEU A 27 -42.87 27.29 15.47
C LEU A 27 -43.49 28.12 16.61
N ASP A 28 -44.72 27.78 16.98
CA ASP A 28 -45.41 28.37 18.14
C ASP A 28 -44.57 28.20 19.41
N ARG A 29 -44.64 29.19 20.31
CA ARG A 29 -43.83 29.28 21.53
C ARG A 29 -43.92 28.02 22.41
N THR A 30 -45.09 27.39 22.46
CA THR A 30 -45.33 26.14 23.20
C THR A 30 -44.60 24.94 22.59
N THR A 31 -44.62 24.80 21.26
CA THR A 31 -43.88 23.74 20.54
C THR A 31 -42.38 23.93 20.70
N LYS A 32 -41.91 25.18 20.68
CA LYS A 32 -40.51 25.51 20.95
C LYS A 32 -40.07 25.13 22.36
N GLU A 33 -40.92 25.35 23.37
CA GLU A 33 -40.62 24.97 24.76
C GLU A 33 -40.67 23.45 24.99
N VAL A 34 -41.46 22.69 24.22
CA VAL A 34 -41.47 21.22 24.30
C VAL A 34 -40.30 20.57 23.57
N GLU A 35 -39.92 21.06 22.40
CA GLU A 35 -38.85 20.45 21.58
C GLU A 35 -37.45 20.97 21.92
N LEU A 36 -37.34 22.20 22.42
CA LEU A 36 -36.07 22.88 22.72
C LEU A 36 -36.00 23.42 24.15
N GLY A 37 -36.98 23.10 25.00
CA GLY A 37 -36.97 23.49 26.41
C GLY A 37 -35.93 22.72 27.23
N LEU A 38 -35.67 23.22 28.43
CA LEU A 38 -34.76 22.63 29.39
C LEU A 38 -35.33 21.37 30.07
N ASP A 39 -36.63 21.10 29.91
CA ASP A 39 -37.30 19.89 30.41
C ASP A 39 -37.16 18.73 29.42
N TYR A 40 -35.92 18.34 29.13
CA TYR A 40 -35.65 17.05 28.49
C TYR A 40 -35.78 15.98 29.58
N GLY A 41 -36.79 15.12 29.50
CA GLY A 41 -36.89 13.96 30.38
C GLY A 41 -35.68 13.00 30.25
N SER A 42 -35.77 11.81 30.83
CA SER A 42 -34.72 10.81 30.64
C SER A 42 -34.48 10.53 29.14
N PRO A 43 -33.21 10.47 28.68
CA PRO A 43 -32.90 10.20 27.28
C PRO A 43 -33.58 8.91 26.81
N SER A 44 -34.35 8.99 25.73
CA SER A 44 -34.99 7.83 25.12
C SER A 44 -34.65 7.74 23.65
N ILE A 45 -34.44 6.53 23.15
CA ILE A 45 -34.12 6.24 21.76
C ILE A 45 -35.09 5.18 21.25
N ASN A 46 -35.63 5.39 20.04
CA ASN A 46 -36.48 4.40 19.38
C ASN A 46 -35.68 3.75 18.25
N ILE A 47 -35.30 2.49 18.43
CA ILE A 47 -34.58 1.70 17.41
C ILE A 47 -35.49 0.57 16.97
N ALA A 48 -35.81 0.51 15.67
CA ALA A 48 -36.61 -0.55 15.07
C ALA A 48 -37.98 -0.78 15.77
N GLY A 49 -38.61 0.28 16.28
CA GLY A 49 -39.90 0.20 16.98
C GLY A 49 -39.81 -0.15 18.47
N GLN A 50 -38.60 -0.34 19.00
CA GLN A 50 -38.36 -0.54 20.43
C GLN A 50 -37.91 0.78 21.07
N SER A 51 -38.72 1.29 22.00
CA SER A 51 -38.37 2.43 22.86
C SER A 51 -37.42 1.94 23.97
N LEU A 52 -36.19 2.47 23.98
CA LEU A 52 -35.23 2.29 25.07
C LEU A 52 -35.14 3.61 25.86
N LYS A 53 -35.36 3.54 27.17
CA LYS A 53 -35.18 4.66 28.11
C LYS A 53 -33.89 4.46 28.89
N PHE A 54 -33.11 5.52 29.02
CA PHE A 54 -31.90 5.51 29.83
C PHE A 54 -32.25 5.81 31.28
N GLU A 55 -32.14 4.80 32.15
CA GLU A 55 -32.44 4.90 33.58
C GLU A 55 -31.28 4.28 34.38
N ASN A 56 -30.78 4.98 35.40
CA ASN A 56 -29.69 4.51 36.29
C ASN A 56 -28.42 4.02 35.57
N GLY A 57 -28.04 4.62 34.45
CA GLY A 57 -26.82 4.25 33.71
C GLY A 57 -26.98 3.08 32.73
N GLN A 58 -28.19 2.53 32.56
CA GLN A 58 -28.48 1.43 31.64
C GLN A 58 -29.62 1.79 30.68
N TRP A 59 -29.52 1.29 29.45
CA TRP A 59 -30.60 1.38 28.46
C TRP A 59 -31.63 0.28 28.75
N MET A 60 -32.79 0.67 29.28
CA MET A 60 -33.91 -0.21 29.61
C MET A 60 -34.91 -0.20 28.46
N THR A 61 -35.26 -1.37 27.93
CA THR A 61 -36.36 -1.47 26.96
C THR A 61 -37.70 -1.28 27.68
N GLU A 62 -38.48 -0.29 27.26
CA GLU A 62 -39.81 0.00 27.82
C GLU A 62 -40.81 -1.12 27.48
N SER A 63 -40.52 -1.90 26.44
CA SER A 63 -41.26 -3.10 26.07
C SER A 63 -40.57 -4.34 26.65
N GLY A 64 -40.99 -4.74 27.86
CA GLY A 64 -40.65 -6.03 28.46
C GLY A 64 -41.26 -7.21 27.71
N GLY A 65 -40.89 -7.39 26.44
CA GLY A 65 -41.28 -8.54 25.65
C GLY A 65 -40.34 -9.71 25.90
N THR A 66 -40.84 -10.78 26.54
CA THR A 66 -40.15 -12.07 26.71
C THR A 66 -39.56 -12.63 25.39
N GLY A 67 -40.07 -12.17 24.23
CA GLY A 67 -39.56 -12.49 22.89
C GLY A 67 -38.12 -12.03 22.64
N SER A 68 -37.72 -10.83 23.06
CA SER A 68 -36.36 -10.29 22.85
C SER A 68 -35.31 -11.11 23.63
N GLN A 69 -35.62 -11.47 24.88
CA GLN A 69 -34.78 -12.37 25.68
C GLN A 69 -34.61 -13.76 25.04
N ARG A 70 -35.68 -14.33 24.47
CA ARG A 70 -35.62 -15.65 23.78
C ARG A 70 -34.82 -15.60 22.49
N GLU A 71 -34.83 -14.48 21.77
CA GLU A 71 -34.03 -14.29 20.56
C GLU A 71 -32.54 -14.11 20.88
N VAL A 72 -32.24 -13.30 21.88
CA VAL A 72 -30.87 -13.13 22.40
C VAL A 72 -30.30 -14.47 22.86
N GLN A 73 -31.07 -15.30 23.55
CA GLN A 73 -30.66 -16.65 23.94
C GLN A 73 -30.39 -17.56 22.73
N ARG A 74 -31.23 -17.50 21.68
CA ARG A 74 -31.04 -18.27 20.44
C ARG A 74 -29.80 -17.83 19.67
N LEU A 75 -29.53 -16.53 19.60
CA LEU A 75 -28.34 -15.98 18.95
C LEU A 75 -27.07 -16.35 19.70
N ARG A 76 -27.10 -16.33 21.05
CA ARG A 76 -25.98 -16.81 21.86
C ARG A 76 -25.65 -18.28 21.58
N LYS A 77 -26.67 -19.15 21.53
CA LYS A 77 -26.47 -20.57 21.20
C LYS A 77 -25.87 -20.76 19.80
N ARG A 78 -26.36 -20.02 18.80
CA ARG A 78 -25.81 -20.08 17.44
C ARG A 78 -24.37 -19.57 17.36
N ASN A 79 -24.04 -18.47 18.03
CA ASN A 79 -22.65 -17.98 18.06
C ASN A 79 -21.72 -18.99 18.73
N GLN A 80 -22.15 -19.61 19.82
CA GLN A 80 -21.37 -20.66 20.49
C GLN A 80 -21.13 -21.87 19.56
N GLN A 81 -22.17 -22.33 18.86
CA GLN A 81 -22.03 -23.40 17.87
C GLN A 81 -21.06 -23.02 16.74
N LEU A 82 -21.17 -21.81 16.21
CA LEU A 82 -20.28 -21.32 15.16
C LEU A 82 -18.83 -21.23 15.65
N GLU A 83 -18.60 -20.87 16.90
CA GLU A 83 -17.28 -20.84 17.51
C GLU A 83 -16.68 -22.25 17.63
N GLU A 84 -17.48 -23.23 18.08
CA GLU A 84 -17.09 -24.64 18.12
C GLU A 84 -16.80 -25.21 16.73
N GLU A 85 -17.65 -24.91 15.74
CA GLU A 85 -17.43 -25.29 14.34
C GLU A 85 -16.16 -24.66 13.77
N ASN A 86 -15.91 -23.38 14.06
CA ASN A 86 -14.69 -22.71 13.59
C ASN A 86 -13.45 -23.35 14.19
N ASN A 87 -13.48 -23.67 15.49
CA ASN A 87 -12.38 -24.36 16.15
C ASN A 87 -12.14 -25.76 15.55
N LEU A 88 -13.21 -26.53 15.33
CA LEU A 88 -13.12 -27.83 14.68
C LEU A 88 -12.57 -27.74 13.26
N LEU A 89 -13.01 -26.76 12.49
CA LEU A 89 -12.52 -26.53 11.13
C LEU A 89 -11.04 -26.17 11.12
N ARG A 90 -10.57 -25.35 12.07
CA ARG A 90 -9.13 -25.05 12.23
C ARG A 90 -8.33 -26.32 12.47
N VAL A 91 -8.73 -27.12 13.46
CA VAL A 91 -8.06 -28.40 13.77
C VAL A 91 -8.06 -29.34 12.56
N LYS A 92 -9.16 -29.38 11.80
CA LYS A 92 -9.24 -30.20 10.58
C LYS A 92 -8.28 -29.72 9.49
N VAL A 93 -8.13 -28.41 9.31
CA VAL A 93 -7.17 -27.84 8.36
C VAL A 93 -5.75 -28.20 8.78
N ASP A 94 -5.40 -28.00 10.05
CA ASP A 94 -4.07 -28.29 10.56
C ASP A 94 -3.72 -29.78 10.39
N LEU A 95 -4.63 -30.68 10.76
CA LEU A 95 -4.43 -32.12 10.56
C LEU A 95 -4.27 -32.50 9.08
N LEU A 96 -5.07 -31.89 8.18
CA LEU A 96 -4.95 -32.16 6.74
C LEU A 96 -3.63 -31.64 6.17
N LEU A 97 -3.12 -30.52 6.68
CA LEU A 97 -1.81 -30.00 6.30
C LEU A 97 -0.70 -30.94 6.78
N ASP A 98 -0.76 -31.41 8.03
CA ASP A 98 0.21 -32.36 8.58
C ASP A 98 0.23 -33.67 7.78
N MET A 99 -0.94 -34.24 7.46
CA MET A 99 -1.04 -35.46 6.63
C MET A 99 -0.49 -35.25 5.21
N LEU A 100 -0.69 -34.05 4.65
CA LEU A 100 -0.14 -33.70 3.34
C LEU A 100 1.38 -33.57 3.40
N GLU A 101 1.91 -32.93 4.44
CA GLU A 101 3.35 -32.83 4.66
C GLU A 101 3.99 -34.21 4.87
N GLU A 102 3.35 -35.10 5.62
CA GLU A 102 3.78 -36.50 5.78
C GLU A 102 3.79 -37.22 4.42
N THR A 103 2.72 -37.13 3.64
CA THR A 103 2.66 -37.75 2.29
C THR A 103 3.71 -37.18 1.33
N LEU A 104 3.91 -35.86 1.35
CA LEU A 104 4.90 -35.20 0.50
C LEU A 104 6.32 -35.53 0.95
N SER A 105 6.58 -35.56 2.26
CA SER A 105 7.88 -35.92 2.82
C SER A 105 8.22 -37.38 2.55
N GLU A 106 7.29 -38.32 2.68
CA GLU A 106 7.49 -39.73 2.29
C GLU A 106 7.85 -39.88 0.82
N ARG A 107 7.12 -39.18 -0.07
CA ARG A 107 7.39 -39.21 -1.52
C ARG A 107 8.71 -38.56 -1.86
N LEU A 108 9.01 -37.40 -1.27
CA LEU A 108 10.28 -36.70 -1.46
C LEU A 108 11.43 -37.55 -0.93
N TRP A 109 11.28 -38.15 0.25
CA TRP A 109 12.27 -39.06 0.82
C TRP A 109 12.49 -40.27 -0.08
N GLY A 110 11.43 -40.93 -0.54
CA GLY A 110 11.52 -42.06 -1.47
C GLY A 110 12.15 -41.71 -2.82
N LEU A 111 11.81 -40.55 -3.39
CA LEU A 111 12.47 -39.99 -4.58
C LEU A 111 13.95 -39.72 -4.32
N THR A 112 14.23 -39.12 -3.17
CA THR A 112 15.57 -38.78 -2.73
C THR A 112 16.39 -40.06 -2.60
N GLU A 113 15.82 -41.17 -2.10
CA GLU A 113 16.47 -42.49 -1.93
C GLU A 113 16.89 -43.16 -3.24
N MET A 114 16.27 -42.78 -4.36
CA MET A 114 16.72 -43.21 -5.69
C MET A 114 17.97 -42.46 -6.17
N PHE A 115 18.36 -41.36 -5.51
CA PHE A 115 19.56 -40.59 -5.83
C PHE A 115 20.70 -40.90 -4.85
N PRO A 116 21.92 -41.20 -5.34
CA PRO A 116 23.07 -41.49 -4.49
C PRO A 116 23.42 -40.32 -3.57
N GLU A 117 23.82 -40.61 -2.33
CA GLU A 117 24.23 -39.65 -1.28
C GLU A 117 25.27 -38.63 -1.78
N SER A 118 26.12 -39.04 -2.72
CA SER A 118 27.09 -38.17 -3.37
C SER A 118 26.43 -37.02 -4.14
N LEU A 119 25.29 -37.23 -4.81
CA LEU A 119 24.58 -36.16 -5.54
C LEU A 119 23.88 -35.18 -4.60
N ARG A 120 23.30 -35.66 -3.50
CA ARG A 120 22.68 -34.79 -2.48
C ARG A 120 23.73 -33.94 -1.77
N THR A 121 24.88 -34.54 -1.45
CA THR A 121 26.00 -33.86 -0.81
C THR A 121 26.64 -32.84 -1.76
N VAL A 122 26.86 -33.20 -3.03
CA VAL A 122 27.39 -32.26 -4.05
C VAL A 122 26.41 -31.14 -4.34
N ALA A 123 25.10 -31.40 -4.39
CA ALA A 123 24.07 -30.37 -4.52
C ALA A 123 24.04 -29.45 -3.29
N GLY A 124 24.13 -30.01 -2.08
CA GLY A 124 24.22 -29.24 -0.84
C GLY A 124 25.49 -28.38 -0.78
N VAL A 125 26.65 -28.95 -1.15
CA VAL A 125 27.92 -28.23 -1.17
C VAL A 125 27.93 -27.16 -2.26
N SER A 126 27.36 -27.41 -3.44
CA SER A 126 27.28 -26.41 -4.51
C SER A 126 26.34 -25.25 -4.16
N LEU A 127 25.20 -25.52 -3.52
CA LEU A 127 24.29 -24.49 -3.04
C LEU A 127 24.91 -23.67 -1.89
N ASN A 128 25.55 -24.31 -0.92
CA ASN A 128 26.23 -23.61 0.18
C ASN A 128 27.44 -22.81 -0.32
N PHE A 129 28.22 -23.37 -1.24
CA PHE A 129 29.32 -22.68 -1.89
C PHE A 129 28.81 -21.47 -2.69
N SER A 130 27.71 -21.63 -3.45
CA SER A 130 27.10 -20.54 -4.21
C SER A 130 26.61 -19.42 -3.28
N VAL A 131 25.89 -19.75 -2.21
CA VAL A 131 25.41 -18.75 -1.25
C VAL A 131 26.58 -18.06 -0.54
N GLY A 132 27.61 -18.81 -0.17
CA GLY A 132 28.83 -18.28 0.43
C GLY A 132 29.61 -17.37 -0.53
N ALA A 133 29.76 -17.79 -1.79
CA ALA A 133 30.39 -17.01 -2.84
C ALA A 133 29.63 -15.72 -3.12
N SER A 134 28.29 -15.78 -3.24
CA SER A 134 27.45 -14.59 -3.41
C SER A 134 27.58 -13.61 -2.26
N LYS A 135 27.59 -14.08 -1.01
CA LYS A 135 27.81 -13.22 0.17
C LYS A 135 29.21 -12.58 0.14
N LYS A 136 30.25 -13.34 -0.24
CA LYS A 136 31.64 -12.85 -0.29
C LYS A 136 31.86 -11.87 -1.45
N LEU A 137 31.30 -12.14 -2.63
CA LEU A 137 31.29 -11.23 -3.78
C LEU A 137 30.57 -9.93 -3.46
N TYR A 138 29.44 -10.00 -2.75
CA TYR A 138 28.72 -8.81 -2.32
C TYR A 138 29.57 -7.96 -1.36
N SER A 139 30.21 -8.59 -0.36
CA SER A 139 31.10 -7.86 0.56
C SER A 139 32.34 -7.30 -0.15
N PHE A 140 32.92 -8.05 -1.07
CA PHE A 140 34.07 -7.62 -1.86
C PHE A 140 33.72 -6.44 -2.75
N SER A 141 32.58 -6.50 -3.45
CA SER A 141 32.10 -5.41 -4.31
C SER A 141 31.91 -4.12 -3.51
N ARG A 142 31.29 -4.19 -2.33
CA ARG A 142 31.12 -3.04 -1.45
C ARG A 142 32.46 -2.42 -1.04
N SER A 143 33.43 -3.24 -0.66
CA SER A 143 34.78 -2.76 -0.28
C SER A 143 35.56 -2.21 -1.48
N ALA A 144 35.55 -2.92 -2.61
CA ALA A 144 36.25 -2.53 -3.82
C ALA A 144 35.68 -1.24 -4.42
N LEU A 145 34.34 -1.07 -4.41
CA LEU A 145 33.70 0.15 -4.88
C LEU A 145 34.04 1.33 -3.96
N TRP A 146 34.03 1.14 -2.64
CA TRP A 146 34.44 2.21 -1.73
C TRP A 146 35.89 2.64 -1.96
N ILE A 147 36.80 1.68 -2.04
CA ILE A 147 38.24 1.94 -2.27
C ILE A 147 38.45 2.56 -3.66
N GLY A 148 37.81 2.04 -4.70
CA GLY A 148 37.90 2.55 -6.06
C GLY A 148 37.35 3.97 -6.18
N MET A 149 36.18 4.24 -5.60
CA MET A 149 35.56 5.58 -5.62
C MET A 149 36.41 6.60 -4.87
N THR A 150 36.93 6.24 -3.69
CA THR A 150 37.81 7.13 -2.92
C THR A 150 39.15 7.35 -3.60
N SER A 151 39.75 6.29 -4.15
CA SER A 151 41.01 6.37 -4.89
C SER A 151 40.88 7.20 -6.17
N PHE A 152 39.81 6.97 -6.95
CA PHE A 152 39.52 7.76 -8.15
C PHE A 152 39.29 9.24 -7.80
N MET A 153 38.52 9.51 -6.75
CA MET A 153 38.24 10.87 -6.28
C MET A 153 39.53 11.61 -5.92
N ILE A 154 40.49 10.99 -5.24
CA ILE A 154 41.74 11.66 -4.84
C ILE A 154 42.63 11.96 -6.06
N LEU A 155 42.67 11.08 -7.06
CA LEU A 155 43.59 11.22 -8.19
C LEU A 155 43.04 12.09 -9.32
N VAL A 156 41.76 11.97 -9.62
CA VAL A 156 41.15 12.63 -10.79
C VAL A 156 40.69 14.03 -10.46
N LEU A 157 40.27 14.30 -9.22
CA LEU A 157 39.76 15.61 -8.81
C LEU A 157 40.79 16.75 -8.98
N PRO A 158 42.07 16.62 -8.59
CA PRO A 158 43.07 17.66 -8.86
C PRO A 158 43.27 17.92 -10.36
N VAL A 159 43.32 16.85 -11.17
CA VAL A 159 43.52 16.94 -12.62
C VAL A 159 42.32 17.60 -13.30
N VAL A 160 41.10 17.22 -12.90
CA VAL A 160 39.87 17.84 -13.44
C VAL A 160 39.84 19.32 -13.09
N PHE A 161 40.15 19.70 -11.86
CA PHE A 161 40.19 21.12 -11.48
C PHE A 161 41.22 21.92 -12.28
N GLU A 162 42.39 21.36 -12.55
CA GLU A 162 43.38 22.03 -13.42
C GLU A 162 42.84 22.20 -14.84
N THR A 163 42.21 21.17 -15.41
CA THR A 163 41.63 21.24 -16.77
C THR A 163 40.46 22.22 -16.87
N GLU A 164 39.57 22.24 -15.88
CA GLU A 164 38.43 23.16 -15.84
C GLU A 164 38.88 24.61 -15.59
N LYS A 165 39.89 24.81 -14.75
CA LYS A 165 40.46 26.15 -14.51
C LYS A 165 41.07 26.71 -15.79
N LEU A 166 41.85 25.91 -16.51
CA LEU A 166 42.42 26.33 -17.80
C LEU A 166 41.32 26.63 -18.83
N GLN A 167 40.25 25.84 -18.85
CA GLN A 167 39.11 26.05 -19.73
C GLN A 167 38.34 27.33 -19.38
N MET A 168 38.12 27.61 -18.09
CA MET A 168 37.52 28.84 -17.60
C MET A 168 38.37 30.07 -17.95
N GLU A 169 39.69 30.00 -17.80
CA GLU A 169 40.60 31.09 -18.16
C GLU A 169 40.55 31.37 -19.67
N GLN A 170 40.52 30.34 -20.52
CA GLN A 170 40.36 30.53 -21.96
C GLN A 170 39.00 31.15 -22.31
N GLN A 171 37.91 30.73 -21.66
CA GLN A 171 36.59 31.32 -21.86
C GLN A 171 36.55 32.79 -21.40
N GLN A 172 37.19 33.12 -20.27
CA GLN A 172 37.29 34.49 -19.80
C GLN A 172 38.17 35.34 -20.70
N GLN A 173 39.27 34.82 -21.24
CA GLN A 173 40.08 35.53 -22.23
C GLN A 173 39.31 35.77 -23.53
N LEU A 174 38.50 34.79 -23.98
CA LEU A 174 37.61 34.97 -25.13
C LEU A 174 36.53 36.02 -24.84
N GLN A 175 35.91 36.00 -23.66
CA GLN A 175 34.98 37.05 -23.23
C GLN A 175 35.66 38.41 -23.10
N GLN A 176 36.85 38.51 -22.52
CA GLN A 176 37.61 39.76 -22.43
C GLN A 176 37.99 40.27 -23.81
N ARG A 177 38.35 39.39 -24.75
CA ARG A 177 38.56 39.77 -26.16
C ARG A 177 37.27 40.25 -26.83
N GLN A 178 36.13 39.64 -26.54
CA GLN A 178 34.83 40.09 -27.04
C GLN A 178 34.33 41.39 -26.35
N ILE A 179 34.72 41.65 -25.11
CA ILE A 179 34.41 42.89 -24.37
C ILE A 179 35.31 44.03 -24.83
N LEU A 180 36.58 43.77 -25.12
CA LEU A 180 37.56 44.78 -25.56
C LEU A 180 37.46 45.09 -27.07
N LEU A 181 37.03 44.13 -27.90
CA LEU A 181 36.80 44.35 -29.34
C LEU A 181 35.32 44.58 -29.70
N GLY A 182 34.46 44.67 -28.69
CA GLY A 182 33.00 44.76 -28.88
C GLY A 182 32.42 43.47 -29.48
N PRO A 183 31.13 43.17 -29.21
CA PRO A 183 30.45 42.09 -29.91
C PRO A 183 30.45 42.42 -31.40
N SER A 184 31.08 41.54 -32.20
CA SER A 184 31.01 41.50 -33.66
C SER A 184 31.53 42.74 -34.39
N THR A 185 32.84 42.75 -34.68
CA THR A 185 33.34 43.36 -35.93
C THR A 185 34.40 42.46 -36.58
N GLY A 186 34.05 41.90 -37.75
CA GLY A 186 35.01 41.66 -38.83
C GLY A 186 35.42 40.21 -39.15
N MET A 187 34.70 39.61 -40.10
CA MET A 187 35.15 38.60 -41.08
C MET A 187 35.50 37.18 -40.58
N SER A 188 34.61 36.20 -40.77
CA SER A 188 34.31 35.47 -42.02
C SER A 188 35.39 34.46 -42.43
N GLY A 189 35.16 33.19 -42.09
CA GLY A 189 35.87 32.04 -42.65
C GLY A 189 35.10 30.75 -42.35
N PRO A 190 35.03 29.77 -43.26
CA PRO A 190 33.89 28.87 -43.39
C PRO A 190 33.89 27.71 -42.39
N LEU A 191 32.67 27.27 -42.03
CA LEU A 191 32.34 26.15 -41.14
C LEU A 191 33.10 24.84 -41.44
N PRO A 192 33.59 24.11 -40.42
CA PRO A 192 33.80 22.66 -40.49
C PRO A 192 32.48 21.90 -40.24
N PRO A 193 32.27 20.73 -40.88
CA PRO A 193 31.01 19.99 -40.83
C PRO A 193 30.80 19.26 -39.50
N LEU A 194 29.54 19.22 -39.06
CA LEU A 194 29.04 18.52 -37.86
C LEU A 194 29.26 16.99 -37.95
N PRO A 195 29.68 16.32 -36.85
CA PRO A 195 29.85 14.88 -36.80
C PRO A 195 28.52 14.20 -36.42
N GLY A 196 28.04 13.32 -37.29
CA GLY A 196 26.95 12.39 -37.02
C GLY A 196 27.37 10.97 -37.36
N LYS A 197 27.96 10.27 -36.37
CA LYS A 197 28.08 8.81 -36.17
C LYS A 197 29.40 8.49 -35.46
N VAL A 198 29.32 8.21 -34.17
CA VAL A 198 29.30 6.84 -33.60
C VAL A 198 28.80 6.92 -32.17
#